data_AF-A0A2I1HDM2-F1
#
_entry.id   AF-A0A2I1HDM2-F1
#
_cell.length_a   1.000
_cell.length_b   1.000
_cell.length_c   1.000
_cell.angle_alpha   90.00
_cell.angle_beta   90.00
_cell.angle_gamma   90.00
#
_symmetry.space_group_name_H-M   'P 1'
#
loop_
_entity.id
_entity.type
_entity.pdbx_description
1 polymer ?
#
loop_
_entity_poly.entity_id
_entity_poly.type
_entity_poly.pdbx_seq_one_letter_code
_entity_poly.pdbx_strand_id
1 'polypeptide(L)'
;MEATRFTKEQKDTINQIVKFLGQDSLNHMIAVFSKCRKAPTIDPDLLFNSLAQEQKDFLNSIDNRFTVSPNLDIFEEPDDPIVERHVKNLKNYIVDIPAFYTTASFEKIRIARERELQEIEEWERKTEQFQAMIAREGFRDDSERRQWNETQENTKKNYDQLRAKAGHDAVDNMEFEGACFAADSKVTLQNGKVTKISELIIGDYVCCGFENGKKIFSEVFLFIHADHDTVAEFQLIDFMKQDGSQGTLCVTPEHHIFVNGDGTDFAKNVIPNKIQLFISNGEKLVPVTSTHISKERRKGYYSPLTRSGTILVDEVLCSCYASAPPYQALFNFAFEPLKIYTKIFPSNYLDKEIHPYVKLLNRGHKIVEFLYYLNIPRSL
;
A
#
# COMPACT_ATOMS: atom_id res chain seq x y z
N MET A 1 -12.10 30.91 -21.50
CA MET A 1 -10.84 31.11 -20.74
C MET A 1 -9.71 31.07 -21.75
N GLU A 2 -8.78 32.02 -21.64
CA GLU A 2 -7.54 32.03 -22.40
C GLU A 2 -6.80 30.71 -22.15
N ALA A 3 -6.74 29.84 -23.16
CA ALA A 3 -5.96 28.59 -23.13
C ALA A 3 -4.43 28.85 -23.05
N THR A 4 -4.01 30.11 -22.94
CA THR A 4 -2.65 30.58 -23.17
C THR A 4 -1.84 30.82 -21.88
N ARG A 5 -2.43 30.66 -20.68
CA ARG A 5 -1.72 30.99 -19.44
C ARG A 5 -1.48 29.76 -18.56
N PHE A 6 -0.31 29.14 -18.74
CA PHE A 6 0.29 28.27 -17.73
C PHE A 6 0.77 29.15 -16.58
N THR A 7 0.08 29.12 -15.45
CA THR A 7 0.41 30.02 -14.34
C THR A 7 1.66 29.54 -13.61
N LYS A 8 2.37 30.48 -12.99
CA LYS A 8 3.49 30.15 -12.10
C LYS A 8 3.07 29.15 -11.02
N GLU A 9 1.85 29.31 -10.50
CA GLU A 9 1.25 28.40 -9.53
C GLU A 9 1.11 26.97 -10.07
N GLN A 10 0.61 26.78 -11.30
CA GLN A 10 0.52 25.45 -11.93
C GLN A 10 1.91 24.80 -12.08
N LYS A 11 2.91 25.59 -12.49
CA LYS A 11 4.30 25.13 -12.56
C LYS A 11 4.83 24.72 -11.18
N ASP A 12 4.58 25.54 -10.17
CA ASP A 12 5.02 25.28 -8.79
C ASP A 12 4.32 24.05 -8.21
N THR A 13 3.03 23.84 -8.49
CA THR A 13 2.29 22.63 -8.12
C THR A 13 2.87 21.38 -8.76
N ILE A 14 3.13 21.40 -10.08
CA ILE A 14 3.73 20.25 -10.78
C ILE A 14 5.13 19.96 -10.20
N ASN A 15 5.94 20.99 -9.97
CA ASN A 15 7.26 20.84 -9.36
C ASN A 15 7.17 20.26 -7.94
N GLN A 16 6.17 20.64 -7.15
CA GLN A 16 5.94 20.07 -5.82
C GLN A 16 5.53 18.60 -5.89
N ILE A 17 4.64 18.23 -6.82
CA ILE A 17 4.22 16.85 -7.02
C ILE A 17 5.42 15.98 -7.42
N VAL A 18 6.23 16.43 -8.39
CA VAL A 18 7.45 15.72 -8.83
C VAL A 18 8.48 15.66 -7.71
N LYS A 19 8.65 16.74 -6.94
CA LYS A 19 9.53 16.77 -5.75
C LYS A 19 9.10 15.76 -4.70
N PHE A 20 7.79 15.61 -4.48
CA PHE A 20 7.25 14.73 -3.46
C PHE A 20 7.25 13.27 -3.91
N LEU A 21 6.64 12.97 -5.06
CA LEU A 21 6.42 11.62 -5.60
C LEU A 21 7.61 11.05 -6.38
N GLY A 22 8.61 11.87 -6.72
CA GLY A 22 9.77 11.48 -7.53
C GLY A 22 9.57 11.75 -9.03
N GLN A 23 10.65 11.62 -9.80
CA GLN A 23 10.66 11.93 -11.24
C GLN A 23 9.75 10.98 -12.04
N ASP A 24 9.63 9.71 -11.62
CA ASP A 24 8.76 8.73 -12.25
C ASP A 24 7.28 9.05 -12.12
N SER A 25 6.90 9.98 -11.25
CA SER A 25 5.51 10.44 -11.14
C SER A 25 4.97 10.98 -12.47
N LEU A 26 5.84 11.53 -13.33
CA LEU A 26 5.48 11.98 -14.68
C LEU A 26 4.96 10.85 -15.57
N ASN A 27 5.42 9.60 -15.34
CA ASN A 27 4.93 8.40 -16.03
C ASN A 27 3.48 8.05 -15.70
N HIS A 28 2.93 8.69 -14.66
CA HIS A 28 1.61 8.41 -14.10
C HIS A 28 0.65 9.61 -14.20
N MET A 29 1.04 10.66 -14.93
CA MET A 29 0.23 11.86 -15.14
C MET A 29 -0.50 11.83 -16.49
N ILE A 30 -1.73 12.32 -16.49
CA ILE A 30 -2.54 12.60 -17.68
C ILE A 30 -3.03 14.04 -17.57
N ALA A 31 -2.84 14.84 -18.61
CA ALA A 31 -3.38 16.21 -18.66
C ALA A 31 -4.78 16.23 -19.29
N VAL A 32 -5.74 16.86 -18.62
CA VAL A 32 -7.11 17.01 -19.15
C VAL A 32 -7.44 18.49 -19.30
N PHE A 33 -7.61 18.94 -20.54
CA PHE A 33 -7.99 20.32 -20.83
C PHE A 33 -9.50 20.47 -20.76
N SER A 34 -10.00 21.34 -19.89
CA SER A 34 -11.42 21.66 -19.79
C SER A 34 -11.73 23.02 -20.43
N LYS A 35 -13.01 23.24 -20.78
CA LYS A 35 -13.49 24.52 -21.35
C LYS A 35 -12.81 24.91 -22.67
N CYS A 36 -12.38 23.91 -23.46
CA CYS A 36 -11.91 24.12 -24.82
C CYS A 36 -13.04 24.59 -25.73
N ARG A 37 -12.70 25.40 -26.74
CA ARG A 37 -13.66 25.82 -27.77
C ARG A 37 -13.94 24.65 -28.72
N LYS A 38 -15.02 24.74 -29.51
CA LYS A 38 -15.46 23.68 -30.43
C LYS A 38 -14.37 23.21 -31.39
N ALA A 39 -13.72 24.12 -32.12
CA ALA A 39 -12.70 23.77 -33.11
C ALA A 39 -11.45 23.06 -32.52
N PRO A 40 -10.80 23.55 -31.45
CA PRO A 40 -9.71 22.83 -30.79
C PRO A 40 -10.13 21.51 -30.11
N THR A 41 -11.41 21.33 -29.82
CA THR A 41 -11.92 20.05 -29.29
C THR A 41 -12.08 19.02 -30.41
N ILE A 42 -12.47 19.45 -31.61
CA ILE A 42 -12.59 18.57 -32.79
C ILE A 42 -11.20 18.19 -33.31
N ASP A 43 -10.26 19.14 -33.35
CA ASP A 43 -8.92 18.96 -33.90
C ASP A 43 -7.84 19.12 -32.79
N PRO A 44 -7.21 18.02 -32.36
CA PRO A 44 -6.15 18.04 -31.36
C PRO A 44 -4.93 18.87 -31.76
N ASP A 45 -4.63 18.99 -33.06
CA ASP A 45 -3.47 19.75 -33.53
C ASP A 45 -3.71 21.25 -33.35
N LEU A 46 -4.95 21.71 -33.58
CA LEU A 46 -5.33 23.10 -33.29
C LEU A 46 -5.20 23.42 -31.79
N LEU A 47 -5.54 22.47 -30.91
CA LEU A 47 -5.34 22.64 -29.48
C LEU A 47 -3.85 22.71 -29.16
N PHE A 48 -3.07 21.71 -29.56
CA PHE A 48 -1.65 21.61 -29.23
C PHE A 48 -0.87 22.83 -29.74
N ASN A 49 -1.16 23.30 -30.96
CA ASN A 49 -0.52 24.48 -31.53
C ASN A 49 -0.83 25.76 -30.77
N SER A 50 -2.01 25.86 -30.14
CA SER A 50 -2.41 27.01 -29.34
C SER A 50 -1.77 27.10 -27.95
N LEU A 51 -1.10 26.03 -27.50
CA LEU A 51 -0.46 25.97 -26.18
C LEU A 51 0.84 26.78 -26.13
N ALA A 52 1.11 27.36 -24.95
CA ALA A 52 2.39 27.98 -24.62
C ALA A 52 3.52 26.93 -24.59
N GLN A 53 4.76 27.38 -24.74
CA GLN A 53 5.92 26.47 -24.81
C GLN A 53 6.05 25.65 -23.52
N GLU A 54 5.80 26.25 -22.36
CA GLU A 54 5.88 25.56 -21.07
C GLU A 54 4.84 24.43 -20.93
N GLN A 55 3.67 24.60 -21.55
CA GLN A 55 2.64 23.55 -21.57
C GLN A 55 3.08 22.41 -22.49
N LYS A 56 3.66 22.73 -23.66
CA LYS A 56 4.20 21.73 -24.58
C LYS A 56 5.34 20.94 -23.92
N ASP A 57 6.22 21.61 -23.20
CA ASP A 57 7.32 20.98 -22.48
C ASP A 57 6.80 20.03 -21.38
N PHE A 58 5.75 20.42 -20.65
CA PHE A 58 5.08 19.54 -19.68
C PHE A 58 4.38 18.36 -20.36
N LEU A 59 3.68 18.57 -21.47
CA LEU A 59 3.04 17.48 -22.21
C LEU A 59 4.07 16.48 -22.73
N ASN A 60 5.20 16.95 -23.24
CA ASN A 60 6.30 16.09 -23.66
C ASN A 60 6.88 15.28 -22.48
N SER A 61 6.95 15.85 -21.28
CA SER A 61 7.49 15.14 -20.11
C SER A 61 6.57 14.01 -19.60
N ILE A 62 5.29 14.04 -19.96
CA ILE A 62 4.30 12.99 -19.66
C ILE A 62 3.97 12.14 -20.89
N ASP A 63 4.88 12.06 -21.86
CA ASP A 63 4.73 11.27 -23.09
C ASP A 63 3.47 11.63 -23.90
N ASN A 64 3.14 12.93 -23.92
CA ASN A 64 1.98 13.48 -24.61
C ASN A 64 0.63 12.83 -24.22
N ARG A 65 0.54 12.29 -22.99
CA ARG A 65 -0.71 11.76 -22.42
C ARG A 65 -1.66 12.91 -22.04
N PHE A 66 -2.44 13.38 -23.01
CA PHE A 66 -3.48 14.38 -22.76
C PHE A 66 -4.76 14.17 -23.55
N THR A 67 -5.86 14.68 -23.00
CA THR A 67 -7.16 14.74 -23.68
C THR A 67 -7.89 16.05 -23.37
N VAL A 68 -9.05 16.23 -23.99
CA VAL A 68 -9.99 17.32 -23.71
C VAL A 68 -11.17 16.74 -22.95
N SER A 69 -11.67 17.46 -21.95
CA SER A 69 -12.99 17.25 -21.36
C SER A 69 -13.97 18.12 -22.15
N PRO A 70 -14.75 17.53 -23.08
CA PRO A 70 -15.62 18.29 -23.97
C PRO A 70 -16.75 18.94 -23.18
N ASN A 71 -17.14 20.16 -23.57
CA ASN A 71 -18.32 20.79 -22.98
C ASN A 71 -19.59 20.20 -23.61
N LEU A 72 -20.43 19.56 -22.82
CA LEU A 72 -21.69 18.96 -23.27
C LEU A 72 -22.68 20.00 -23.80
N ASP A 73 -22.56 21.27 -23.40
CA ASP A 73 -23.36 22.38 -23.98
C ASP A 73 -22.97 22.71 -25.44
N ILE A 74 -21.84 22.19 -25.93
CA ILE A 74 -21.33 22.41 -27.30
C ILE A 74 -21.56 21.17 -28.18
N PHE A 75 -21.62 20.00 -27.54
CA PHE A 75 -21.72 18.66 -28.11
C PHE A 75 -22.92 17.96 -27.46
N GLU A 76 -24.13 18.41 -27.83
CA GLU A 76 -25.40 18.06 -27.17
C GLU A 76 -25.98 16.71 -27.62
N GLU A 77 -25.44 16.09 -28.67
CA GLU A 77 -25.94 14.84 -29.21
C GLU A 77 -25.66 13.67 -28.23
N PRO A 78 -26.68 12.86 -27.87
CA PRO A 78 -26.45 11.61 -27.17
C PRO A 78 -25.62 10.71 -28.09
N ASP A 79 -24.42 10.34 -27.63
CA ASP A 79 -23.39 9.60 -28.38
C ASP A 79 -22.58 10.43 -29.40
N ASP A 80 -22.33 11.71 -29.12
CA ASP A 80 -21.43 12.53 -29.95
C ASP A 80 -20.04 11.85 -30.12
N PRO A 81 -19.59 11.57 -31.35
CA PRO A 81 -18.36 10.83 -31.62
C PRO A 81 -17.10 11.57 -31.16
N ILE A 82 -17.14 12.90 -31.04
CA ILE A 82 -16.04 13.69 -30.49
C ILE A 82 -15.93 13.44 -28.99
N VAL A 83 -17.06 13.39 -28.29
CA VAL A 83 -17.11 13.08 -26.85
C VAL A 83 -16.62 11.67 -26.60
N GLU A 84 -17.13 10.69 -27.34
CA GLU A 84 -16.72 9.29 -27.21
C GLU A 84 -15.20 9.11 -27.45
N ARG A 85 -14.65 9.77 -28.48
CA ARG A 85 -13.21 9.75 -28.78
C ARG A 85 -12.38 10.24 -27.60
N HIS A 86 -12.74 11.37 -26.99
CA HIS A 86 -11.98 11.93 -25.86
C HIS A 86 -12.07 11.07 -24.60
N VAL A 87 -13.23 10.49 -24.33
CA VAL A 87 -13.43 9.53 -23.23
C VAL A 87 -12.63 8.26 -23.48
N LYS A 88 -12.63 7.74 -24.70
CA LYS A 88 -11.85 6.55 -25.09
C LYS A 88 -10.34 6.79 -24.94
N ASN A 89 -9.84 7.94 -25.39
CA ASN A 89 -8.43 8.29 -25.23
C ASN A 89 -8.05 8.37 -23.74
N LEU A 90 -8.89 9.01 -22.91
CA LEU A 90 -8.66 9.06 -21.47
C LEU A 90 -8.61 7.66 -20.85
N LYS A 91 -9.56 6.78 -21.21
CA LYS A 91 -9.59 5.39 -20.75
C LYS A 91 -8.33 4.63 -21.16
N ASN A 92 -7.87 4.79 -22.40
CA ASN A 92 -6.65 4.14 -22.86
C ASN A 92 -5.43 4.60 -22.06
N TYR A 93 -5.25 5.92 -21.89
CA TYR A 93 -4.15 6.43 -21.07
C TYR A 93 -4.19 5.90 -19.65
N ILE A 94 -5.37 5.83 -19.03
CA ILE A 94 -5.53 5.27 -17.69
C ILE A 94 -5.10 3.80 -17.65
N VAL A 95 -5.52 2.99 -18.63
CA VAL A 95 -5.16 1.57 -18.70
C VAL A 95 -3.67 1.35 -18.90
N ASP A 96 -3.02 2.26 -19.63
CA ASP A 96 -1.60 2.20 -19.95
C ASP A 96 -0.68 2.76 -18.84
N ILE A 97 -1.25 3.32 -17.76
CA ILE A 97 -0.48 3.78 -16.60
C ILE A 97 0.19 2.57 -15.94
N PRO A 98 1.54 2.57 -15.80
CA PRO A 98 2.26 1.40 -15.30
C PRO A 98 1.99 1.10 -13.81
N ALA A 99 1.70 2.12 -13.00
CA ALA A 99 1.33 1.99 -11.59
C ALA A 99 0.48 3.18 -11.10
N PHE A 100 -0.42 2.96 -10.13
CA PHE A 100 -1.24 4.03 -9.55
C PHE A 100 -0.74 4.43 -8.16
N TYR A 101 -0.66 5.74 -7.90
CA TYR A 101 -0.45 6.26 -6.54
C TYR A 101 -1.76 6.16 -5.76
N THR A 102 -1.79 5.32 -4.72
CA THR A 102 -2.90 5.19 -3.78
C THR A 102 -2.68 6.07 -2.54
N THR A 103 -3.69 6.27 -1.70
CA THR A 103 -3.51 6.94 -0.40
C THR A 103 -2.46 6.25 0.47
N ALA A 104 -2.39 4.92 0.44
CA ALA A 104 -1.35 4.15 1.13
C ALA A 104 0.04 4.41 0.53
N SER A 105 0.15 4.51 -0.81
CA SER A 105 1.40 4.89 -1.49
C SER A 105 1.82 6.31 -1.08
N PHE A 106 0.86 7.25 -1.06
CA PHE A 106 1.09 8.63 -0.64
C PHE A 106 1.56 8.73 0.81
N GLU A 107 0.98 7.93 1.71
CA GLU A 107 1.34 7.89 3.12
C GLU A 107 2.73 7.29 3.36
N LYS A 108 3.08 6.22 2.63
CA LYS A 108 4.43 5.65 2.66
C LYS A 108 5.47 6.66 2.15
N ILE A 109 5.17 7.36 1.05
CA ILE A 109 6.03 8.43 0.52
C ILE A 109 6.15 9.57 1.54
N ARG A 110 5.04 9.95 2.20
CA ARG A 110 5.03 10.97 3.25
C ARG A 110 5.95 10.59 4.41
N ILE A 111 5.82 9.39 4.96
CA ILE A 111 6.63 8.90 6.08
C ILE A 111 8.11 8.80 5.69
N ALA A 112 8.41 8.27 4.50
CA ALA A 112 9.79 8.21 3.99
C ALA A 112 10.38 9.62 3.84
N ARG A 113 9.62 10.56 3.28
CA ARG A 113 10.03 11.96 3.15
C ARG A 113 10.17 12.68 4.49
N GLU A 114 9.34 12.38 5.49
CA GLU A 114 9.48 12.95 6.82
C GLU A 114 10.75 12.48 7.52
N ARG A 115 11.14 11.21 7.35
CA ARG A 115 12.43 10.71 7.87
C ARG A 115 13.61 11.36 7.14
N GLU A 116 13.56 11.45 5.82
CA GLU A 116 14.59 12.16 5.05
C GLU A 116 14.70 13.64 5.44
N LEU A 117 13.57 14.32 5.66
CA LEU A 117 13.56 15.72 6.11
C LEU A 117 14.20 15.85 7.49
N GLN A 118 13.95 14.93 8.42
CA GLN A 118 14.61 14.91 9.72
C GLN A 118 16.13 14.71 9.61
N GLU A 119 16.57 13.80 8.73
CA GLU A 119 18.01 13.58 8.47
C GLU A 119 18.68 14.80 7.84
N ILE A 120 17.99 15.47 6.90
CA ILE A 120 18.43 16.73 6.28
C ILE A 120 18.50 17.84 7.32
N GLU A 121 17.46 18.04 8.14
CA GLU A 121 17.43 19.06 9.20
C GLU A 121 18.54 18.81 10.24
N GLU A 122 18.79 17.56 10.62
CA GLU A 122 19.89 17.23 11.52
C GLU A 122 21.26 17.51 10.90
N TRP A 123 21.40 17.27 9.59
CA TRP A 123 22.62 17.58 8.84
C TRP A 123 22.83 19.09 8.66
N GLU A 124 21.78 19.86 8.35
CA GLU A 124 21.83 21.32 8.27
C GLU A 124 22.27 21.90 9.60
N ARG A 125 21.68 21.42 10.71
CA ARG A 125 22.09 21.81 12.07
C ARG A 125 23.55 21.48 12.36
N LYS A 126 24.04 20.29 11.99
CA LYS A 126 25.46 19.91 12.15
C LYS A 126 26.37 20.79 11.28
N THR A 127 25.92 21.12 10.08
CA THR A 127 26.64 21.99 9.13
C THR A 127 26.75 23.41 9.66
N GLU A 128 25.66 23.98 10.19
CA GLU A 128 25.68 25.29 10.84
C GLU A 128 26.60 25.32 12.06
N GLN A 129 26.55 24.29 12.91
CA GLN A 129 27.44 24.15 14.05
C GLN A 129 28.92 24.10 13.63
N PHE A 130 29.22 23.34 12.58
CA PHE A 130 30.57 23.23 12.04
C PHE A 130 31.03 24.53 11.37
N GLN A 131 30.17 25.19 10.60
CA GLN A 131 30.50 26.50 10.01
C GLN A 131 30.74 27.57 11.08
N ALA A 132 29.96 27.58 12.15
CA ALA A 132 30.17 28.49 13.28
C ALA A 132 31.50 28.21 14.01
N MET A 133 31.90 26.94 14.12
CA MET A 133 33.21 26.54 14.66
C MET A 133 34.35 27.03 13.75
N ILE A 134 34.28 26.75 12.44
CA ILE A 134 35.29 27.19 11.46
C ILE A 134 35.37 28.73 11.38
N ALA A 135 34.25 29.44 11.51
CA ALA A 135 34.25 30.90 11.55
C ALA A 135 34.98 31.47 12.79
N ARG A 136 35.07 30.70 13.87
CA ARG A 136 35.79 31.08 15.11
C ARG A 136 37.25 30.63 15.12
N GLU A 137 37.51 29.40 14.67
CA GLU A 137 38.80 28.73 14.88
C GLU A 137 39.62 28.53 13.59
N GLY A 138 39.00 28.76 12.42
CA GLY A 138 39.58 28.41 11.13
C GLY A 138 39.66 26.89 10.92
N PHE A 139 40.12 26.47 9.74
CA PHE A 139 40.51 25.08 9.51
C PHE A 139 41.90 24.85 10.12
N ARG A 140 42.12 23.71 10.78
CA ARG A 140 43.41 23.32 11.37
C ARG A 140 44.47 23.13 10.30
N ASP A 141 44.11 22.54 9.16
CA ASP A 141 44.98 22.35 8.00
C ASP A 141 44.17 22.14 6.71
N ASP A 142 44.89 22.04 5.57
CA ASP A 142 44.31 21.81 4.25
C ASP A 142 43.70 20.41 4.06
N SER A 143 44.00 19.45 4.96
CA SER A 143 43.41 18.12 4.93
C SER A 143 42.00 18.14 5.53
N GLU A 144 41.78 18.88 6.62
CA GLU A 144 40.47 19.08 7.24
C GLU A 144 39.51 19.80 6.28
N ARG A 145 40.01 20.81 5.54
CA ARG A 145 39.24 21.49 4.50
C ARG A 145 38.82 20.56 3.37
N ARG A 146 39.72 19.68 2.90
CA ARG A 146 39.42 18.71 1.85
C ARG A 146 38.40 17.68 2.30
N GLN A 147 38.58 17.14 3.51
CA GLN A 147 37.64 16.19 4.11
C GLN A 147 36.24 16.78 4.26
N TRP A 148 36.15 18.07 4.64
CA TRP A 148 34.88 18.78 4.71
C TRP A 148 34.19 18.89 3.34
N ASN A 149 34.93 19.33 2.31
CA ASN A 149 34.39 19.47 0.95
C ASN A 149 33.94 18.12 0.37
N GLU A 150 34.73 17.06 0.55
CA GLU A 150 34.36 15.69 0.14
C GLU A 150 33.13 15.18 0.89
N THR A 151 33.03 15.44 2.19
CA THR A 151 31.86 15.06 3.00
C THR A 151 30.61 15.77 2.50
N GLN A 152 30.68 17.06 2.19
CA GLN A 152 29.57 17.83 1.62
C GLN A 152 29.14 17.26 0.26
N GLU A 153 30.10 16.99 -0.64
CA GLU A 153 29.79 16.50 -1.98
C GLU A 153 29.23 15.08 -1.97
N ASN A 154 29.81 14.17 -1.18
CA ASN A 154 29.31 12.80 -1.03
C ASN A 154 27.95 12.76 -0.37
N THR A 155 27.72 13.59 0.65
CA THR A 155 26.43 13.67 1.33
C THR A 155 25.34 14.20 0.40
N LYS A 156 25.64 15.24 -0.39
CA LYS A 156 24.73 15.74 -1.42
C LYS A 156 24.38 14.66 -2.45
N LYS A 157 25.37 13.94 -2.97
CA LYS A 157 25.17 12.81 -3.89
C LYS A 157 24.31 11.70 -3.26
N ASN A 158 24.54 11.37 -1.98
CA ASN A 158 23.77 10.36 -1.27
C ASN A 158 22.30 10.79 -1.08
N TYR A 159 22.03 12.05 -0.74
CA TYR A 159 20.66 12.56 -0.66
C TYR A 159 19.94 12.63 -2.01
N ASP A 160 20.64 13.01 -3.08
CA ASP A 160 20.08 12.98 -4.44
C ASP A 160 19.74 11.53 -4.86
N GLN A 161 20.57 10.55 -4.48
CA GLN A 161 20.31 9.13 -4.68
C GLN A 161 19.14 8.61 -3.84
N LEU A 162 19.06 8.94 -2.54
CA LEU A 162 17.93 8.59 -1.67
C LEU A 162 16.62 9.16 -2.23
N ARG A 163 16.65 10.42 -2.69
CA ARG A 163 15.51 11.10 -3.28
C ARG A 163 14.99 10.44 -4.56
N ALA A 164 15.88 9.94 -5.42
CA ALA A 164 15.52 9.18 -6.61
C ALA A 164 14.99 7.78 -6.24
N LYS A 165 15.62 7.14 -5.26
CA LYS A 165 15.25 5.81 -4.78
C LYS A 165 13.88 5.80 -4.08
N ALA A 166 13.54 6.78 -3.27
CA ALA A 166 12.24 6.85 -2.58
C ALA A 166 11.03 6.96 -3.53
N GLY A 167 11.21 7.59 -4.70
CA GLY A 167 10.18 7.66 -5.75
C GLY A 167 10.01 6.31 -6.48
N HIS A 168 11.13 5.67 -6.82
CA HIS A 168 11.16 4.34 -7.43
C HIS A 168 10.64 3.25 -6.46
N ASP A 169 11.13 3.23 -5.22
CA ASP A 169 10.76 2.27 -4.18
C ASP A 169 9.28 2.39 -3.79
N ALA A 170 8.62 3.54 -3.92
CA ALA A 170 7.18 3.64 -3.68
C ALA A 170 6.33 3.02 -4.80
N VAL A 171 6.89 2.89 -6.00
CA VAL A 171 6.26 2.33 -7.20
C VAL A 171 6.60 0.84 -7.34
N ASP A 172 7.85 0.44 -7.09
CA ASP A 172 8.32 -0.96 -7.11
C ASP A 172 8.11 -1.68 -5.77
N ASN A 173 8.35 -1.06 -4.60
CA ASN A 173 8.09 -1.65 -3.28
C ASN A 173 6.66 -1.40 -2.78
N MET A 174 5.71 -1.45 -3.72
CA MET A 174 4.41 -2.06 -3.42
C MET A 174 4.55 -3.60 -3.42
N GLU A 175 5.73 -4.13 -3.10
CA GLU A 175 5.85 -5.43 -2.47
C GLU A 175 4.97 -5.39 -1.22
N PHE A 176 4.00 -6.29 -1.22
CA PHE A 176 3.33 -6.73 -0.02
C PHE A 176 4.43 -7.12 0.97
N GLU A 177 4.68 -6.31 2.00
CA GLU A 177 5.14 -6.86 3.27
C GLU A 177 3.97 -7.75 3.72
N GLY A 178 3.99 -9.01 3.29
CA GLY A 178 2.80 -9.85 3.30
C GLY A 178 2.20 -9.93 4.69
N ALA A 179 0.87 -9.87 4.79
CA ALA A 179 0.20 -10.16 6.06
C ALA A 179 0.55 -11.59 6.47
N CYS A 180 1.45 -11.71 7.44
CA CYS A 180 2.00 -12.98 7.88
C CYS A 180 1.93 -13.09 9.39
N PHE A 181 1.94 -14.34 9.84
CA PHE A 181 2.15 -14.72 11.22
C PHE A 181 3.61 -15.12 11.42
N ALA A 182 4.08 -15.02 12.66
CA ALA A 182 5.42 -15.48 13.01
C ALA A 182 5.49 -17.01 12.92
N ALA A 183 6.68 -17.55 12.62
CA ALA A 183 6.89 -18.99 12.51
C ALA A 183 6.45 -19.79 13.75
N ASP A 184 6.53 -19.19 14.93
CA ASP A 184 6.21 -19.79 16.23
C ASP A 184 4.79 -19.50 16.73
N SER A 185 4.02 -18.69 16.01
CA SER A 185 2.60 -18.47 16.30
C SER A 185 1.82 -19.78 16.28
N LYS A 186 0.81 -19.89 17.15
CA LYS A 186 0.13 -21.15 17.45
C LYS A 186 -1.26 -21.21 16.84
N VAL A 187 -1.61 -22.38 16.32
CA VAL A 187 -2.96 -22.71 15.84
C VAL A 187 -3.43 -24.02 16.46
N THR A 188 -4.75 -24.21 16.52
CA THR A 188 -5.36 -25.47 17.00
C THR A 188 -5.88 -26.28 15.83
N LEU A 189 -5.42 -27.51 15.67
CA LEU A 189 -5.87 -28.47 14.68
C LEU A 189 -7.21 -29.12 15.07
N GLN A 190 -7.91 -29.72 14.11
CA GLN A 190 -9.19 -30.42 14.32
C GLN A 190 -9.10 -31.57 15.33
N ASN A 191 -7.95 -32.22 15.45
CA ASN A 191 -7.69 -33.26 16.45
C ASN A 191 -7.41 -32.69 17.86
N GLY A 192 -7.48 -31.37 18.04
CA GLY A 192 -7.22 -30.68 19.31
C GLY A 192 -5.75 -30.37 19.59
N LYS A 193 -4.80 -30.86 18.77
CA LYS A 193 -3.38 -30.55 18.91
C LYS A 193 -3.14 -29.07 18.62
N VAL A 194 -2.39 -28.40 19.49
CA VAL A 194 -1.84 -27.08 19.22
C VAL A 194 -0.48 -27.24 18.52
N THR A 195 -0.30 -26.58 17.39
CA THR A 195 0.91 -26.68 16.55
C THR A 195 1.37 -25.28 16.12
N LYS A 196 2.64 -25.14 15.74
CA LYS A 196 3.15 -23.88 15.20
C LYS A 196 2.69 -23.69 13.77
N ILE A 197 2.53 -22.44 13.33
CA ILE A 197 2.19 -22.14 11.93
C ILE A 197 3.25 -22.66 10.96
N SER A 198 4.54 -22.61 11.33
CA SER A 198 5.63 -23.19 10.52
C SER A 198 5.56 -24.71 10.33
N GLU A 199 4.75 -25.40 11.14
CA GLU A 199 4.57 -26.86 11.09
C GLU A 199 3.27 -27.26 10.39
N LEU A 200 2.45 -26.29 9.96
CA LEU A 200 1.22 -26.57 9.23
C LEU A 200 1.53 -27.13 7.84
N ILE A 201 0.74 -28.10 7.43
CA ILE A 201 0.77 -28.64 6.07
C ILE A 201 -0.54 -28.32 5.34
N ILE A 202 -0.45 -28.13 4.02
CA ILE A 202 -1.65 -27.96 3.19
C ILE A 202 -2.52 -29.22 3.33
N GLY A 203 -3.80 -29.03 3.59
CA GLY A 203 -4.77 -30.07 3.93
C GLY A 203 -5.09 -30.15 5.42
N ASP A 204 -4.31 -29.54 6.31
CA ASP A 204 -4.63 -29.47 7.73
C ASP A 204 -5.92 -28.67 7.98
N TYR A 205 -6.75 -29.15 8.91
CA TYR A 205 -7.94 -28.42 9.36
C TYR A 205 -7.64 -27.67 10.65
N VAL A 206 -7.67 -26.34 10.57
CA VAL A 206 -7.36 -25.43 11.69
C VAL A 206 -8.63 -24.77 12.22
N CYS A 207 -8.62 -24.37 13.49
CA CYS A 207 -9.73 -23.67 14.12
C CYS A 207 -9.90 -22.26 13.52
N CYS A 208 -11.11 -21.93 13.09
CA CYS A 208 -11.43 -20.71 12.36
C CYS A 208 -12.49 -19.83 13.04
N GLY A 209 -13.01 -20.28 14.19
CA GLY A 209 -14.05 -19.60 14.94
C GLY A 209 -14.92 -20.57 15.73
N PHE A 210 -16.08 -20.08 16.13
CA PHE A 210 -17.05 -20.82 16.93
C PHE A 210 -18.47 -20.61 16.39
N GLU A 211 -19.25 -21.67 16.35
CA GLU A 211 -20.67 -21.64 16.01
C GLU A 211 -21.42 -22.53 17.01
N ASN A 212 -22.47 -21.98 17.63
CA ASN A 212 -23.30 -22.67 18.62
C ASN A 212 -22.49 -23.38 19.73
N GLY A 213 -21.42 -22.73 20.22
CA GLY A 213 -20.55 -23.25 21.28
C GLY A 213 -19.56 -24.34 20.83
N LYS A 214 -19.43 -24.58 19.52
CA LYS A 214 -18.50 -25.57 18.96
C LYS A 214 -17.44 -24.89 18.10
N LYS A 215 -16.21 -25.40 18.15
CA LYS A 215 -15.12 -24.98 17.26
C LYS A 215 -15.47 -25.32 15.82
N ILE A 216 -15.30 -24.35 14.94
CA ILE A 216 -15.40 -24.54 13.49
C ILE A 216 -13.99 -24.74 12.96
N PHE A 217 -13.81 -25.77 12.13
CA PHE A 217 -12.53 -26.06 11.50
C PHE A 217 -12.62 -25.89 9.99
N SER A 218 -11.58 -25.33 9.39
CA SER A 218 -11.46 -25.20 7.94
C SER A 218 -10.09 -25.68 7.47
N GLU A 219 -10.08 -26.31 6.31
CA GLU A 219 -8.86 -26.73 5.60
C GLU A 219 -7.99 -25.52 5.25
N VAL A 220 -6.70 -25.62 5.55
CA VAL A 220 -5.62 -24.79 4.98
C VAL A 220 -5.33 -25.31 3.58
N PHE A 221 -5.73 -24.57 2.55
CA PHE A 221 -5.65 -25.06 1.17
C PHE A 221 -4.45 -24.50 0.39
N LEU A 222 -3.78 -23.49 0.93
CA LEU A 222 -2.68 -22.77 0.30
C LEU A 222 -1.91 -21.92 1.31
N PHE A 223 -0.62 -21.67 1.07
CA PHE A 223 0.11 -20.54 1.66
C PHE A 223 0.33 -19.46 0.58
N ILE A 224 0.02 -18.20 0.88
CA ILE A 224 0.27 -17.10 -0.07
C ILE A 224 1.74 -16.68 -0.07
N HIS A 225 2.36 -16.75 1.10
CA HIS A 225 3.69 -16.22 1.37
C HIS A 225 4.30 -16.99 2.54
N ALA A 226 5.49 -17.56 2.37
CA ALA A 226 6.17 -18.31 3.41
C ALA A 226 7.69 -18.28 3.22
N ASP A 227 8.42 -17.93 4.28
CA ASP A 227 9.88 -18.02 4.30
C ASP A 227 10.30 -18.48 5.69
N HIS A 228 11.16 -19.48 5.77
CA HIS A 228 11.67 -20.03 7.03
C HIS A 228 12.82 -19.19 7.61
N ASP A 229 13.56 -18.48 6.74
CA ASP A 229 14.87 -17.94 7.06
C ASP A 229 14.94 -16.42 7.17
N THR A 230 14.03 -15.71 6.49
CA THR A 230 14.02 -14.25 6.51
C THR A 230 13.58 -13.70 7.87
N VAL A 231 14.30 -12.68 8.35
CA VAL A 231 13.92 -11.93 9.56
C VAL A 231 12.99 -10.77 9.18
N ALA A 232 11.77 -10.80 9.70
CA ALA A 232 10.75 -9.77 9.50
C ALA A 232 10.43 -9.04 10.82
N GLU A 233 9.91 -7.81 10.73
CA GLU A 233 9.34 -7.09 11.88
C GLU A 233 7.91 -7.56 12.14
N PHE A 234 7.62 -7.86 13.39
CA PHE A 234 6.31 -8.22 13.89
C PHE A 234 5.87 -7.22 14.94
N GLN A 235 4.57 -6.98 14.98
CA GLN A 235 3.89 -6.29 16.05
C GLN A 235 3.33 -7.31 17.03
N LEU A 236 3.64 -7.10 18.31
CA LEU A 236 3.13 -7.88 19.42
C LEU A 236 2.00 -7.10 20.05
N ILE A 237 0.81 -7.70 20.08
CA ILE A 237 -0.39 -7.12 20.66
C ILE A 237 -0.74 -7.93 21.89
N ASP A 238 -0.42 -7.37 23.07
CA ASP A 238 -0.75 -7.98 24.35
C ASP A 238 -2.20 -7.70 24.72
N PHE A 239 -2.84 -8.68 25.34
CA PHE A 239 -4.19 -8.57 25.87
C PHE A 239 -4.34 -9.37 27.17
N MET A 240 -5.31 -8.97 27.99
CA MET A 240 -5.62 -9.65 29.25
C MET A 240 -6.91 -10.46 29.09
N LYS A 241 -6.84 -11.75 29.43
CA LYS A 241 -8.00 -12.64 29.44
C LYS A 241 -8.83 -12.43 30.72
N GLN A 242 -10.06 -12.91 30.71
CA GLN A 242 -10.98 -12.79 31.85
C GLN A 242 -10.48 -13.52 33.11
N ASP A 243 -9.67 -14.56 32.96
CA ASP A 243 -9.06 -15.31 34.07
C ASP A 243 -7.79 -14.64 34.63
N GLY A 244 -7.42 -13.46 34.12
CA GLY A 244 -6.24 -12.71 34.52
C GLY A 244 -4.94 -13.16 33.83
N SER A 245 -4.99 -14.20 32.99
CA SER A 245 -3.83 -14.59 32.19
C SER A 245 -3.59 -13.61 31.03
N GLN A 246 -2.32 -13.46 30.65
CA GLN A 246 -1.91 -12.62 29.53
C GLN A 246 -1.79 -13.47 28.26
N GLY A 247 -2.26 -12.92 27.14
CA GLY A 247 -2.00 -13.45 25.80
C GLY A 247 -1.34 -12.40 24.92
N THR A 248 -0.70 -12.84 23.85
CA THR A 248 0.01 -11.99 22.90
C THR A 248 -0.22 -12.51 21.49
N LEU A 249 -0.73 -11.66 20.61
CA LEU A 249 -0.78 -11.93 19.17
C LEU A 249 0.48 -11.40 18.50
N CYS A 250 1.15 -12.23 17.69
CA CYS A 250 2.34 -11.84 16.93
C CYS A 250 2.06 -11.87 15.42
N VAL A 251 1.97 -10.69 14.81
CA VAL A 251 1.62 -10.53 13.39
C VAL A 251 2.41 -9.40 12.76
N THR A 252 2.59 -9.43 11.43
CA THR A 252 3.14 -8.29 10.71
C THR A 252 2.24 -7.05 10.85
N PRO A 253 2.77 -5.81 10.82
CA PRO A 253 1.96 -4.59 10.98
C PRO A 253 0.79 -4.45 9.98
N GLU A 254 0.93 -4.99 8.77
CA GLU A 254 -0.09 -4.98 7.71
C GLU A 254 -1.11 -6.15 7.83
N HIS A 255 -1.07 -6.95 8.90
CA HIS A 255 -1.99 -8.07 9.06
C HIS A 255 -3.39 -7.60 9.50
N HIS A 256 -4.44 -8.17 8.90
CA HIS A 256 -5.81 -7.84 9.27
C HIS A 256 -6.33 -8.70 10.42
N ILE A 257 -6.86 -8.03 11.41
CA ILE A 257 -7.42 -8.63 12.61
C ILE A 257 -8.87 -8.19 12.79
N PHE A 258 -9.68 -9.05 13.38
CA PHE A 258 -11.06 -8.70 13.73
C PHE A 258 -11.07 -7.84 14.99
N VAL A 259 -11.72 -6.68 14.91
CA VAL A 259 -11.75 -5.67 15.97
C VAL A 259 -13.15 -5.09 16.14
N ASN A 260 -13.49 -4.71 17.38
CA ASN A 260 -14.69 -3.93 17.73
C ASN A 260 -15.98 -4.40 17.01
N GLY A 261 -16.65 -5.43 17.53
CA GLY A 261 -17.85 -5.99 16.91
C GLY A 261 -17.50 -6.90 15.73
N ASP A 262 -18.01 -6.60 14.54
CA ASP A 262 -17.75 -7.34 13.29
C ASP A 262 -16.75 -6.63 12.36
N GLY A 263 -16.10 -5.57 12.86
CA GLY A 263 -15.08 -4.82 12.13
C GLY A 263 -13.78 -5.58 11.91
N THR A 264 -13.01 -5.12 10.93
CA THR A 264 -11.62 -5.54 10.69
C THR A 264 -10.74 -4.31 10.58
N ASP A 265 -9.48 -4.40 11.01
CA ASP A 265 -8.49 -3.33 10.85
C ASP A 265 -7.07 -3.92 10.77
N PHE A 266 -6.09 -3.10 10.38
CA PHE A 266 -4.68 -3.47 10.40
C PHE A 266 -4.14 -3.57 11.82
N ALA A 267 -3.21 -4.50 12.05
CA ALA A 267 -2.51 -4.65 13.32
C ALA A 267 -1.82 -3.34 13.75
N LYS A 268 -1.20 -2.60 12.81
CA LYS A 268 -0.57 -1.29 13.08
C LYS A 268 -1.51 -0.20 13.59
N ASN A 269 -2.81 -0.34 13.35
CA ASN A 269 -3.83 0.62 13.78
C ASN A 269 -4.35 0.32 15.20
N VAL A 270 -3.92 -0.79 15.81
CA VAL A 270 -4.35 -1.14 17.17
C VAL A 270 -3.80 -0.15 18.19
N ILE A 271 -4.71 0.51 18.90
CA ILE A 271 -4.40 1.43 20.00
C ILE A 271 -4.71 0.71 21.32
N PRO A 272 -3.74 0.57 22.24
CA PRO A 272 -3.96 0.04 23.59
C PRO A 272 -5.18 0.68 24.27
N ASN A 273 -5.95 -0.13 24.98
CA ASN A 273 -7.10 0.27 25.79
C ASN A 273 -8.28 0.88 25.00
N LYS A 274 -8.22 0.93 23.67
CA LYS A 274 -9.30 1.47 22.82
C LYS A 274 -9.90 0.46 21.87
N ILE A 275 -9.14 -0.59 21.52
CA ILE A 275 -9.54 -1.58 20.54
C ILE A 275 -9.71 -2.95 21.21
N GLN A 276 -10.84 -3.59 20.91
CA GLN A 276 -11.15 -4.94 21.35
C GLN A 276 -10.78 -5.95 20.27
N LEU A 277 -10.02 -6.98 20.65
CA LEU A 277 -9.74 -8.18 19.86
C LEU A 277 -10.75 -9.27 20.20
N PHE A 278 -10.99 -10.20 19.27
CA PHE A 278 -11.79 -11.40 19.54
C PHE A 278 -10.89 -12.59 19.80
N ILE A 279 -10.91 -13.09 21.03
CA ILE A 279 -10.14 -14.27 21.43
C ILE A 279 -11.02 -15.48 21.70
N SER A 280 -10.45 -16.67 21.54
CA SER A 280 -11.06 -17.90 22.03
C SER A 280 -10.94 -17.99 23.56
N ASN A 281 -12.05 -18.29 24.24
CA ASN A 281 -12.04 -18.75 25.64
C ASN A 281 -12.20 -20.27 25.76
N GLY A 282 -12.03 -21.02 24.66
CA GLY A 282 -12.27 -22.46 24.58
C GLY A 282 -13.65 -22.87 24.05
N GLU A 283 -14.69 -22.05 24.27
CA GLU A 283 -16.08 -22.35 23.89
C GLU A 283 -16.69 -21.37 22.88
N LYS A 284 -16.24 -20.11 22.92
CA LYS A 284 -16.72 -19.03 22.06
C LYS A 284 -15.63 -17.98 21.84
N LEU A 285 -15.93 -17.05 20.94
CA LEU A 285 -15.17 -15.81 20.83
C LEU A 285 -15.66 -14.82 21.88
N VAL A 286 -14.72 -14.18 22.57
CA VAL A 286 -15.00 -13.12 23.54
C VAL A 286 -14.16 -11.89 23.21
N PRO A 287 -14.73 -10.67 23.33
CA PRO A 287 -13.96 -9.45 23.14
C PRO A 287 -13.03 -9.23 24.34
N VAL A 288 -11.78 -8.89 24.06
CA VAL A 288 -10.78 -8.48 25.06
C VAL A 288 -10.07 -7.22 24.60
N THR A 289 -9.78 -6.32 25.52
CA THR A 289 -9.08 -5.07 25.19
C THR A 289 -7.58 -5.32 25.13
N SER A 290 -6.92 -4.76 24.11
CA SER A 290 -5.45 -4.75 24.05
C SER A 290 -4.88 -3.88 25.17
N THR A 291 -3.76 -4.30 25.75
CA THR A 291 -3.14 -3.64 26.92
C THR A 291 -1.82 -2.98 26.56
N HIS A 292 -1.01 -3.61 25.72
CA HIS A 292 0.31 -3.13 25.33
C HIS A 292 0.63 -3.52 23.89
N ILE A 293 1.31 -2.62 23.17
CA ILE A 293 1.83 -2.86 21.82
C ILE A 293 3.34 -2.72 21.86
N SER A 294 4.04 -3.72 21.32
CA SER A 294 5.48 -3.67 21.09
C SER A 294 5.83 -4.21 19.70
N LYS A 295 7.10 -4.11 19.32
CA LYS A 295 7.62 -4.60 18.05
C LYS A 295 8.83 -5.49 18.29
N GLU A 296 8.93 -6.57 17.53
CA GLU A 296 10.03 -7.52 17.62
C GLU A 296 10.41 -8.00 16.22
N ARG A 297 11.69 -8.27 15.99
CA ARG A 297 12.16 -8.90 14.75
C ARG A 297 12.26 -10.41 14.98
N ARG A 298 11.51 -11.19 14.20
CA ARG A 298 11.51 -12.66 14.29
C ARG A 298 11.89 -13.30 12.97
N LYS A 299 12.48 -14.49 13.07
CA LYS A 299 12.87 -15.31 11.93
C LYS A 299 11.67 -16.14 11.46
N GLY A 300 11.38 -16.05 10.18
CA GLY A 300 10.36 -16.81 9.48
C GLY A 300 8.96 -16.24 9.59
N TYR A 301 8.22 -16.31 8.49
CA TYR A 301 6.86 -15.79 8.38
C TYR A 301 6.02 -16.68 7.47
N TYR A 302 4.71 -16.73 7.72
CA TYR A 302 3.78 -17.56 6.97
C TYR A 302 2.41 -16.91 6.85
N SER A 303 1.78 -17.06 5.69
CA SER A 303 0.44 -16.57 5.38
C SER A 303 -0.44 -17.72 4.87
N PRO A 304 -1.02 -18.54 5.76
CA PRO A 304 -1.92 -19.62 5.38
C PRO A 304 -3.28 -19.06 4.95
N LEU A 305 -3.90 -19.69 3.95
CA LEU A 305 -5.29 -19.49 3.58
C LEU A 305 -6.14 -20.68 3.99
N THR A 306 -7.18 -20.39 4.77
CA THR A 306 -8.25 -21.33 5.05
C THR A 306 -9.39 -21.17 4.06
N ARG A 307 -10.17 -22.23 3.80
CA ARG A 307 -11.36 -22.13 2.95
C ARG A 307 -12.43 -21.16 3.48
N SER A 308 -12.52 -20.97 4.80
CA SER A 308 -13.40 -19.97 5.42
C SER A 308 -12.87 -18.54 5.33
N GLY A 309 -11.58 -18.35 5.03
CA GLY A 309 -10.91 -17.05 4.99
C GLY A 309 -10.58 -16.47 6.37
N THR A 310 -10.82 -17.22 7.45
CA THR A 310 -10.52 -16.84 8.84
C THR A 310 -9.66 -17.90 9.51
N ILE A 311 -8.91 -17.51 10.54
CA ILE A 311 -8.07 -18.42 11.31
C ILE A 311 -7.92 -17.91 12.75
N LEU A 312 -7.88 -18.83 13.73
CA LEU A 312 -7.51 -18.49 15.11
C LEU A 312 -6.00 -18.73 15.31
N VAL A 313 -5.26 -17.63 15.51
CA VAL A 313 -3.82 -17.63 15.73
C VAL A 313 -3.51 -16.96 17.05
N ASP A 314 -2.69 -17.60 17.89
CA ASP A 314 -2.38 -17.13 19.24
C ASP A 314 -3.66 -16.79 20.04
N GLU A 315 -4.69 -17.62 19.83
CA GLU A 315 -6.03 -17.51 20.38
C GLU A 315 -6.86 -16.33 19.85
N VAL A 316 -6.33 -15.46 19.00
CA VAL A 316 -7.05 -14.31 18.39
C VAL A 316 -7.61 -14.68 17.02
N LEU A 317 -8.83 -14.24 16.72
CA LEU A 317 -9.44 -14.39 15.40
C LEU A 317 -8.80 -13.39 14.41
N CYS A 318 -8.21 -13.92 13.35
CA CYS A 318 -7.55 -13.15 12.30
C CYS A 318 -8.17 -13.46 10.93
N SER A 319 -8.05 -12.49 10.02
CA SER A 319 -8.35 -12.72 8.61
C SER A 319 -7.18 -13.44 7.95
N CYS A 320 -7.45 -14.31 6.97
CA CYS A 320 -6.42 -14.85 6.10
C CYS A 320 -6.05 -13.88 4.95
N TYR A 321 -6.73 -12.74 4.84
CA TYR A 321 -6.57 -11.77 3.74
C TYR A 321 -5.93 -10.48 4.21
N ALA A 322 -5.06 -9.94 3.36
CA ALA A 322 -4.12 -8.84 3.65
C ALA A 322 -4.50 -7.49 3.01
N SER A 323 -5.44 -7.50 2.07
CA SER A 323 -6.19 -6.35 1.57
C SER A 323 -7.66 -6.76 1.76
N ALA A 324 -8.66 -5.99 2.15
CA ALA A 324 -8.84 -4.61 2.55
C ALA A 324 -9.99 -4.63 3.60
N PRO A 325 -9.90 -3.88 4.72
CA PRO A 325 -11.03 -3.70 5.62
C PRO A 325 -12.11 -2.86 4.92
N PRO A 326 -13.44 -3.11 5.06
CA PRO A 326 -14.14 -4.14 5.86
C PRO A 326 -14.65 -5.35 5.04
N TYR A 327 -14.05 -5.70 3.91
CA TYR A 327 -14.70 -6.58 2.93
C TYR A 327 -14.27 -8.06 2.99
N GLN A 328 -14.27 -8.67 4.18
CA GLN A 328 -13.95 -10.10 4.37
C GLN A 328 -14.72 -11.01 3.38
N ALA A 329 -16.03 -10.77 3.21
CA ALA A 329 -16.87 -11.53 2.29
C ALA A 329 -16.50 -11.34 0.81
N LEU A 330 -16.07 -10.14 0.42
CA LEU A 330 -15.63 -9.84 -0.95
C LEU A 330 -14.33 -10.56 -1.28
N PHE A 331 -13.36 -10.56 -0.36
CA PHE A 331 -12.12 -11.30 -0.54
C PHE A 331 -12.37 -12.80 -0.54
N ASN A 332 -13.27 -13.27 0.31
CA ASN A 332 -13.70 -14.66 0.27
C ASN A 332 -14.24 -15.05 -1.12
N PHE A 333 -15.07 -14.21 -1.72
CA PHE A 333 -15.59 -14.36 -3.08
C PHE A 333 -14.48 -14.28 -4.15
N ALA A 334 -13.59 -13.30 -4.07
CA ALA A 334 -12.49 -13.12 -5.01
C ALA A 334 -11.55 -14.33 -5.05
N PHE A 335 -11.42 -15.06 -3.93
CA PHE A 335 -10.61 -16.28 -3.84
C PHE A 335 -11.38 -17.58 -4.19
N GLU A 336 -12.70 -17.54 -4.44
CA GLU A 336 -13.47 -18.74 -4.80
C GLU A 336 -12.93 -19.50 -6.03
N PRO A 337 -12.53 -18.84 -7.14
CA PRO A 337 -11.95 -19.56 -8.28
C PRO A 337 -10.70 -20.36 -7.88
N LEU A 338 -9.84 -19.78 -7.05
CA LEU A 338 -8.66 -20.46 -6.53
C LEU A 338 -9.02 -21.61 -5.59
N LYS A 339 -10.02 -21.44 -4.71
CA LYS A 339 -10.50 -22.51 -3.83
C LYS A 339 -11.09 -23.68 -4.60
N ILE A 340 -11.84 -23.43 -5.67
CA ILE A 340 -12.40 -24.47 -6.53
C ILE A 340 -11.28 -25.20 -7.25
N TYR A 341 -10.33 -24.46 -7.82
CA TYR A 341 -9.17 -25.03 -8.48
C TYR A 341 -8.38 -25.96 -7.54
N THR A 342 -8.10 -25.51 -6.31
CA THR A 342 -7.32 -26.30 -5.34
C THR A 342 -8.07 -27.49 -4.73
N LYS A 343 -9.40 -27.60 -4.91
CA LYS A 343 -10.13 -28.85 -4.62
C LYS A 343 -9.81 -29.95 -5.63
N ILE A 344 -9.56 -29.57 -6.88
CA ILE A 344 -9.27 -30.51 -7.97
C ILE A 344 -7.77 -30.79 -8.05
N PHE A 345 -6.96 -29.75 -7.85
CA PHE A 345 -5.51 -29.80 -7.91
C PHE A 345 -4.90 -29.25 -6.61
N PRO A 346 -4.64 -30.11 -5.59
CA PRO A 346 -4.06 -29.67 -4.33
C PRO A 346 -2.77 -28.88 -4.54
N SER A 347 -2.64 -27.75 -3.84
CA SER A 347 -1.46 -26.90 -3.92
C SER A 347 -0.32 -27.48 -3.09
N ASN A 348 0.91 -27.33 -3.57
CA ASN A 348 2.13 -27.51 -2.77
C ASN A 348 2.90 -26.19 -2.62
N TYR A 349 2.24 -25.06 -2.89
CA TYR A 349 2.88 -23.76 -2.90
C TYR A 349 3.21 -23.31 -1.48
N LEU A 350 4.52 -23.20 -1.22
CA LEU A 350 5.12 -22.72 0.01
C LEU A 350 6.42 -22.01 -0.43
N ASP A 351 6.30 -20.73 -0.75
CA ASP A 351 7.38 -19.97 -1.38
C ASP A 351 7.49 -18.56 -0.77
N LYS A 352 8.71 -18.03 -0.83
CA LYS A 352 9.05 -16.66 -0.47
C LYS A 352 8.41 -15.68 -1.44
N GLU A 353 8.16 -16.08 -2.68
CA GLU A 353 7.37 -15.26 -3.59
C GLU A 353 5.87 -15.31 -3.24
N ILE A 354 5.18 -14.18 -3.40
CA ILE A 354 3.73 -14.13 -3.26
C ILE A 354 3.06 -14.94 -4.38
N HIS A 355 2.07 -15.75 -4.00
CA HIS A 355 1.33 -16.59 -4.94
C HIS A 355 0.81 -15.82 -6.17
N PRO A 356 1.02 -16.31 -7.41
CA PRO A 356 0.70 -15.58 -8.65
C PRO A 356 -0.77 -15.13 -8.76
N TYR A 357 -1.71 -15.93 -8.25
CA TYR A 357 -3.12 -15.56 -8.24
C TYR A 357 -3.40 -14.30 -7.40
N VAL A 358 -2.67 -14.12 -6.29
CA VAL A 358 -2.78 -12.91 -5.46
C VAL A 358 -2.15 -11.72 -6.18
N LYS A 359 -1.02 -11.92 -6.87
CA LYS A 359 -0.43 -10.91 -7.76
C LYS A 359 -1.43 -10.47 -8.85
N LEU A 360 -2.20 -11.40 -9.44
CA LEU A 360 -3.24 -11.12 -10.42
C LEU A 360 -4.45 -10.37 -9.81
N LEU A 361 -4.99 -10.84 -8.68
CA LEU A 361 -6.10 -10.18 -8.00
C LEU A 361 -5.73 -8.76 -7.57
N ASN A 362 -4.49 -8.51 -7.15
CA ASN A 362 -4.02 -7.17 -6.84
C ASN A 362 -4.02 -6.25 -8.07
N ARG A 363 -3.74 -6.78 -9.27
CA ARG A 363 -3.90 -6.00 -10.52
C ARG A 363 -5.37 -5.72 -10.81
N GLY A 364 -6.28 -6.66 -10.54
CA GLY A 364 -7.73 -6.51 -10.74
C GLY A 364 -8.46 -5.62 -9.71
N HIS A 365 -8.12 -5.70 -8.42
CA HIS A 365 -8.67 -4.86 -7.35
C HIS A 365 -8.43 -3.38 -7.66
N LYS A 366 -7.21 -3.04 -8.11
CA LYS A 366 -6.82 -1.69 -8.53
C LYS A 366 -7.72 -1.14 -9.64
N ILE A 367 -8.24 -2.01 -10.52
CA ILE A 367 -9.18 -1.62 -11.58
C ILE A 367 -10.58 -1.40 -11.01
N VAL A 368 -11.04 -2.23 -10.07
CA VAL A 368 -12.40 -2.14 -9.50
C VAL A 368 -12.56 -0.96 -8.53
N GLU A 369 -11.60 -0.67 -7.65
CA GLU A 369 -11.63 0.53 -6.78
C GLU A 369 -11.64 1.82 -7.62
N PHE A 370 -10.84 1.84 -8.68
CA PHE A 370 -10.79 2.95 -9.63
C PHE A 370 -12.11 3.14 -10.38
N LEU A 371 -12.74 2.05 -10.85
CA LEU A 371 -14.04 2.11 -11.51
C LEU A 371 -15.18 2.49 -10.53
N TYR A 372 -15.13 2.04 -9.28
CA TYR A 372 -16.10 2.42 -8.24
C TYR A 372 -16.00 3.91 -7.89
N TYR A 373 -14.78 4.45 -7.85
CA TYR A 373 -14.53 5.89 -7.67
C TYR A 373 -15.07 6.73 -8.84
N LEU A 374 -15.05 6.19 -10.06
CA LEU A 374 -15.59 6.85 -11.25
C LEU A 374 -17.12 6.75 -11.40
N ASN A 375 -17.80 5.90 -10.64
CA ASN A 375 -19.23 5.59 -10.83
C ASN A 375 -20.18 6.17 -9.76
N ILE A 376 -19.80 7.25 -9.07
CA ILE A 376 -20.71 7.98 -8.18
C ILE A 376 -21.24 9.25 -8.86
N PRO A 377 -22.53 9.31 -9.25
CA PRO A 377 -23.24 10.57 -9.27
C PRO A 377 -23.45 11.02 -7.81
N ARG A 378 -22.82 12.14 -7.43
CA ARG A 378 -23.13 12.83 -6.17
C ARG A 378 -24.48 13.52 -6.33
N SER A 379 -25.53 12.92 -5.79
CA SER A 379 -26.80 13.62 -5.53
C SER A 379 -27.27 13.35 -4.11
N LEU A 380 -26.69 14.10 -3.16
CA LEU A 380 -27.30 15.01 -2.17
C LEU A 380 -26.33 15.25 -1.01
#